data_AF-A0A0D0BMK5-F1
#
_entry.id   AF-A0A0D0BMK5-F1
#
_cell.length_a   1.000
_cell.length_b   1.000
_cell.length_c   1.000
_cell.angle_alpha   90.00
_cell.angle_beta   90.00
_cell.angle_gamma   90.00
#
_symmetry.space_group_name_H-M   'P 1'
#
loop_
_entity.id
_entity.type
_entity.pdbx_description
1 polymer ?
#
loop_
_entity_poly.entity_id
_entity_poly.type
_entity_poly.pdbx_seq_one_letter_code
_entity_poly.pdbx_strand_id
1 'polypeptide(L)'
;NILVTDDHRCCLADFGLTLVSTHSQTWSMTTSSATTKGSMRWLAPEYISLTESLSNHTSRDVYAFGCTIVEIITQKPPFHELKNDASVLLGLISGARPARPNNVWCPDEIWDLAVSCWAQDTQNRPSADGIYHILTNL
;
A
#
# COMPACT_ATOMS: atom_id res chain seq x y z
N ASN A 1 9.15 0.49 -5.63
CA ASN A 1 10.04 1.31 -4.77
C ASN A 1 10.85 0.47 -3.78
N ILE A 2 11.15 -0.80 -4.12
CA ILE A 2 12.07 -1.66 -3.38
C ILE A 2 13.03 -2.21 -4.43
N LEU A 3 14.31 -1.98 -4.22
CA LEU A 3 15.40 -2.49 -5.04
C LEU A 3 16.08 -3.62 -4.29
N VAL A 4 16.66 -4.58 -5.00
CA VAL A 4 17.38 -5.70 -4.40
C VAL A 4 18.82 -5.62 -4.87
N THR A 5 19.75 -5.59 -3.93
CA THR A 5 21.19 -5.62 -4.20
C THR A 5 21.66 -7.03 -4.56
N ASP A 6 22.88 -7.16 -5.09
CA ASP A 6 23.47 -8.46 -5.47
C ASP A 6 23.63 -9.42 -4.28
N ASP A 7 23.74 -8.90 -3.05
CA ASP A 7 23.77 -9.67 -1.80
C ASP A 7 22.36 -9.94 -1.22
N HIS A 8 21.33 -9.84 -2.06
CA HIS A 8 19.92 -10.11 -1.71
C HIS A 8 19.35 -9.23 -0.60
N ARG A 9 19.84 -8.00 -0.44
CA ARG A 9 19.26 -7.05 0.51
C ARG A 9 18.20 -6.19 -0.17
N CYS A 10 17.01 -6.19 0.42
CA CYS A 10 15.93 -5.31 0.01
C CYS A 10 16.19 -3.89 0.53
N CYS A 11 16.29 -2.94 -0.38
CA CYS A 11 16.51 -1.53 -0.12
C CYS A 11 15.32 -0.73 -0.61
N LEU A 12 14.74 0.01 0.31
CA LEU A 12 13.70 0.98 0.07
C LEU A 12 14.26 2.11 -0.84
N ALA A 13 13.51 2.57 -1.85
CA ALA A 13 13.90 3.63 -2.79
C ALA A 13 12.78 4.66 -3.04
N ASP A 14 13.08 5.75 -3.76
CA ASP A 14 12.12 6.76 -4.25
C ASP A 14 11.30 7.52 -3.18
N PHE A 15 11.78 7.61 -1.92
CA PHE A 15 11.13 8.42 -0.88
C PHE A 15 11.21 9.92 -1.20
N GLY A 16 10.15 10.67 -0.89
CA GLY A 16 10.11 12.13 -0.99
C GLY A 16 9.77 12.68 -2.37
N LEU A 17 9.76 11.87 -3.44
CA LEU A 17 9.35 12.31 -4.78
C LEU A 17 7.84 12.58 -4.89
N THR A 18 7.03 11.96 -4.04
CA THR A 18 5.56 12.15 -3.98
C THR A 18 5.13 13.48 -3.38
N LEU A 19 5.90 14.05 -2.45
CA LEU A 19 5.55 15.33 -1.78
C LEU A 19 5.55 16.53 -2.75
N VAL A 20 6.35 16.46 -3.81
CA VAL A 20 6.46 17.54 -4.81
C VAL A 20 5.23 17.59 -5.72
N SER A 21 4.55 16.46 -5.94
CA SER A 21 3.38 16.37 -6.83
C SER A 21 2.06 16.76 -6.15
N THR A 22 1.97 16.67 -4.82
CA THR A 22 0.76 17.02 -4.04
C THR A 22 0.52 18.53 -3.92
N HIS A 23 1.54 19.38 -4.12
CA HIS A 23 1.37 20.85 -4.15
C HIS A 23 0.67 21.34 -5.43
N SER A 24 0.70 20.54 -6.50
CA SER A 24 -0.15 20.74 -7.68
C SER A 24 -1.42 19.91 -7.53
N GLN A 25 -2.39 20.42 -6.79
CA GLN A 25 -3.72 19.81 -6.63
C GLN A 25 -4.50 19.78 -7.94
N THR A 26 -4.12 18.90 -8.85
CA THR A 26 -4.98 18.47 -9.95
C THR A 26 -4.67 17.01 -10.21
N TRP A 27 -5.50 16.12 -9.66
CA TRP A 27 -5.55 14.73 -10.10
C TRP A 27 -6.04 14.73 -11.55
N SER A 28 -5.09 14.89 -12.47
CA SER A 28 -5.36 14.80 -13.88
C SER A 28 -5.44 13.31 -14.22
N MET A 29 -6.62 12.85 -14.62
CA MET A 29 -6.81 11.52 -15.22
C MET A 29 -5.97 11.31 -16.52
N THR A 30 -5.20 12.32 -16.94
CA THR A 30 -4.40 12.35 -18.17
C THR A 30 -2.90 12.53 -17.95
N THR A 31 -2.35 12.49 -16.73
CA THR A 31 -0.89 12.68 -16.56
C THR A 31 -0.09 11.41 -16.88
N SER A 32 0.56 11.48 -18.04
CA SER A 32 1.60 10.59 -18.55
C SER A 32 2.92 10.66 -17.76
N SER A 33 2.87 10.83 -16.44
CA SER A 33 4.02 10.60 -15.56
C SER A 33 3.98 9.15 -15.10
N ALA A 34 4.90 8.33 -15.63
CA ALA A 34 5.00 6.89 -15.37
C ALA A 34 5.00 6.52 -13.87
N THR A 35 5.41 7.46 -13.00
CA THR A 35 5.46 7.31 -11.55
C THR A 35 4.10 7.37 -10.86
N THR A 36 3.15 8.19 -11.33
CA THR A 36 1.81 8.33 -10.72
C THR A 36 0.85 7.21 -11.11
N LYS A 37 1.02 6.60 -12.30
CA LYS A 37 0.20 5.45 -12.73
C LYS A 37 0.50 4.18 -11.94
N GLY A 38 1.75 4.00 -11.48
CA GLY A 38 2.19 2.76 -10.86
C GLY A 38 1.69 2.54 -9.43
N SER A 39 1.58 3.61 -8.62
CA SER A 39 1.41 3.46 -7.17
C SER A 39 -0.03 3.62 -6.66
N MET A 40 -1.02 3.87 -7.54
CA MET A 40 -2.41 4.13 -7.13
C MET A 40 -3.01 2.99 -6.28
N ARG A 41 -2.60 1.75 -6.53
CA ARG A 41 -3.15 0.56 -5.84
C ARG A 41 -2.60 0.34 -4.43
N TRP A 42 -1.55 1.08 -4.05
CA TRP A 42 -0.97 1.13 -2.72
C TRP A 42 -1.43 2.35 -1.92
N LEU A 43 -2.28 3.19 -2.51
CA LEU A 43 -2.75 4.41 -1.87
C LEU A 43 -3.79 4.10 -0.79
N ALA A 44 -3.53 4.59 0.43
CA ALA A 44 -4.47 4.45 1.53
C ALA A 44 -5.78 5.22 1.26
N PRO A 45 -6.95 4.69 1.67
CA PRO A 45 -8.25 5.25 1.31
C PRO A 45 -8.48 6.68 1.83
N GLU A 46 -7.84 7.07 2.93
CA GLU A 46 -7.91 8.42 3.49
C GLU A 46 -7.29 9.51 2.60
N TYR A 47 -6.49 9.17 1.58
CA TYR A 47 -6.05 10.15 0.57
C TYR A 47 -7.18 10.63 -0.34
N ILE A 48 -8.25 9.84 -0.41
CA ILE A 48 -9.42 10.11 -1.24
C ILE A 48 -10.43 10.94 -0.43
N SER A 49 -10.43 10.77 0.88
CA SER A 49 -11.35 11.46 1.79
C SER A 49 -10.91 12.90 2.04
N LEU A 50 -11.74 13.86 1.64
CA LEU A 50 -11.50 15.29 1.84
C LEU A 50 -11.65 15.75 3.31
N THR A 51 -12.04 14.85 4.21
CA THR A 51 -12.47 15.19 5.58
C THR A 51 -11.51 14.73 6.68
N GLU A 52 -10.54 13.85 6.38
CA GLU A 52 -9.60 13.37 7.38
C GLU A 52 -8.34 14.22 7.43
N SER A 53 -7.90 14.56 8.64
CA SER A 53 -6.64 15.25 8.89
C SER A 53 -5.50 14.51 8.20
N LEU A 54 -4.75 15.21 7.34
CA LEU A 54 -3.58 14.67 6.66
C LEU A 54 -2.40 14.37 7.61
N SER A 55 -2.56 14.48 8.93
CA SER A 55 -1.47 14.45 9.90
C SER A 55 -0.78 13.10 10.09
N ASN A 56 -1.41 11.97 9.77
CA ASN A 56 -0.82 10.65 10.02
C ASN A 56 -0.16 10.07 8.76
N HIS A 57 0.99 10.61 8.37
CA HIS A 57 1.73 10.17 7.18
C HIS A 57 2.27 8.74 7.31
N THR A 58 2.74 8.35 8.50
CA THR A 58 3.35 7.04 8.72
C THR A 58 2.34 5.90 8.65
N SER A 59 1.08 6.10 9.09
CA SER A 59 0.04 5.06 8.98
C SER A 59 -0.35 4.75 7.53
N ARG A 60 -0.10 5.66 6.60
CA ARG A 60 -0.30 5.45 5.15
C ARG A 60 0.81 4.62 4.54
N ASP A 61 2.05 4.85 4.97
CA ASP A 61 3.17 4.00 4.58
C ASP A 61 2.96 2.56 5.09
N VAL A 62 2.38 2.41 6.27
CA VAL A 62 1.96 1.09 6.81
C VAL A 62 0.90 0.43 5.93
N TYR A 63 -0.11 1.18 5.47
CA TYR A 63 -1.09 0.67 4.50
C TYR A 63 -0.40 0.15 3.23
N ALA A 64 0.48 0.98 2.64
CA ALA A 64 1.23 0.61 1.44
C ALA A 64 2.14 -0.61 1.69
N PHE A 65 2.69 -0.75 2.88
CA PHE A 65 3.44 -1.95 3.27
C PHE A 65 2.57 -3.21 3.25
N GLY A 66 1.35 -3.18 3.80
CA GLY A 66 0.40 -4.30 3.70
C GLY A 66 0.10 -4.70 2.25
N CYS A 67 -0.13 -3.70 1.39
CA CYS A 67 -0.25 -3.90 -0.06
C CYS A 67 1.00 -4.51 -0.71
N THR A 68 2.19 -4.15 -0.23
CA THR A 68 3.47 -4.70 -0.69
C THR A 68 3.63 -6.17 -0.30
N ILE A 69 3.18 -6.58 0.89
CA ILE A 69 3.16 -8.00 1.28
C ILE A 69 2.36 -8.82 0.27
N VAL A 70 1.18 -8.33 -0.14
CA VAL A 70 0.37 -8.99 -1.18
C VAL A 70 1.12 -9.09 -2.51
N GLU A 71 1.79 -8.01 -2.91
CA GLU A 71 2.56 -8.01 -4.15
C GLU A 71 3.67 -9.06 -4.11
N ILE A 72 4.42 -9.15 -3.01
CA ILE A 72 5.50 -10.13 -2.85
C ILE A 72 4.95 -11.56 -2.93
N ILE A 73 3.86 -11.85 -2.21
CA ILE A 73 3.27 -13.20 -2.14
C ILE A 73 2.66 -13.62 -3.49
N THR A 74 1.96 -12.71 -4.15
CA THR A 74 1.19 -13.03 -5.37
C THR A 74 1.94 -12.77 -6.66
N GLN A 75 3.07 -12.04 -6.59
CA GLN A 75 3.82 -11.51 -7.72
C GLN A 75 2.94 -10.65 -8.66
N LYS A 76 1.88 -10.05 -8.11
CA LYS A 76 0.90 -9.23 -8.84
C LYS A 76 0.59 -7.98 -8.01
N PRO A 77 0.23 -6.85 -8.65
CA PRO A 77 -0.18 -5.68 -7.90
C PRO A 77 -1.40 -5.98 -7.00
N PRO A 78 -1.56 -5.28 -5.86
CA PRO A 78 -2.76 -5.41 -5.05
C PRO A 78 -3.98 -5.06 -5.91
N PHE A 79 -5.11 -5.73 -5.61
CA PHE A 79 -6.34 -5.63 -6.40
C PHE A 79 -6.19 -6.04 -7.88
N HIS A 80 -5.27 -6.93 -8.25
CA HIS A 80 -5.02 -7.29 -9.66
C HIS A 80 -6.27 -7.75 -10.43
N GLU A 81 -7.31 -8.23 -9.74
CA GLU A 81 -8.59 -8.63 -10.33
C GLU A 81 -9.40 -7.44 -10.88
N LEU A 82 -9.14 -6.24 -10.36
CA LEU A 82 -9.79 -5.01 -10.82
C LEU A 82 -9.05 -4.46 -12.04
N LYS A 83 -9.76 -4.40 -13.18
CA LYS A 83 -9.19 -4.10 -14.50
C LYS A 83 -8.58 -2.71 -14.65
N ASN A 84 -9.03 -1.74 -13.87
CA ASN A 84 -8.57 -0.35 -13.96
C ASN A 84 -8.57 0.33 -12.59
N ASP A 85 -7.81 1.42 -12.48
CA ASP A 85 -7.60 2.11 -11.20
C ASP A 85 -8.84 2.86 -10.71
N ALA A 86 -9.77 3.22 -11.60
CA ALA A 86 -11.06 3.80 -11.19
C ALA A 86 -11.92 2.79 -10.43
N SER A 87 -11.92 1.52 -10.85
CA SER A 87 -12.58 0.43 -10.10
C SER A 87 -11.91 0.18 -8.75
N VAL A 88 -10.58 0.28 -8.68
CA VAL A 88 -9.84 0.19 -7.40
C VAL A 88 -10.27 1.32 -6.48
N LEU A 89 -10.27 2.57 -6.97
CA LEU A 89 -10.66 3.75 -6.19
C LEU A 89 -12.09 3.63 -5.64
N LEU A 90 -13.05 3.26 -6.48
CA LEU A 90 -14.45 3.06 -6.06
C LEU A 90 -14.58 1.92 -5.04
N GLY A 91 -13.83 0.84 -5.23
CA GLY A 91 -13.76 -0.26 -4.28
C GLY A 91 -13.21 0.19 -2.92
N LEU A 92 -12.11 0.94 -2.91
CA LEU A 92 -11.49 1.47 -1.69
C LEU A 92 -12.45 2.35 -0.88
N ILE A 93 -13.18 3.25 -1.55
CA ILE A 93 -14.23 4.09 -0.93
C ILE A 93 -15.32 3.20 -0.29
N SER A 94 -15.63 2.07 -0.92
CA SER A 94 -16.62 1.10 -0.44
C SER A 94 -16.06 0.10 0.59
N GLY A 95 -14.81 0.28 1.04
CA GLY A 95 -14.17 -0.60 2.03
C GLY A 95 -13.51 -1.85 1.47
N ALA A 96 -13.37 -1.99 0.15
CA ALA A 96 -12.67 -3.13 -0.45
C ALA A 96 -11.21 -3.20 0.02
N ARG A 97 -10.69 -4.42 0.15
CA ARG A 97 -9.29 -4.74 0.48
C ARG A 97 -8.78 -5.85 -0.45
N PRO A 98 -7.45 -6.03 -0.58
CA PRO A 98 -6.91 -7.14 -1.36
C PRO A 98 -7.46 -8.48 -0.86
N ALA A 99 -7.82 -9.36 -1.78
CA ALA A 99 -8.29 -10.69 -1.43
C ALA A 99 -7.12 -11.58 -1.01
N ARG A 100 -7.34 -12.47 -0.03
CA ARG A 100 -6.35 -13.48 0.33
C ARG A 100 -6.10 -14.37 -0.88
N PRO A 101 -4.84 -14.57 -1.31
CA PRO A 101 -4.58 -15.38 -2.47
C PRO A 101 -4.77 -16.86 -2.16
N ASN A 102 -5.35 -17.58 -3.11
CA ASN A 102 -5.45 -19.04 -3.06
C ASN A 102 -4.27 -19.66 -3.81
N ASN A 103 -3.84 -20.85 -3.40
CA ASN A 103 -2.82 -21.65 -4.09
C ASN A 103 -1.41 -21.02 -4.18
N VAL A 104 -1.07 -20.15 -3.23
CA VAL A 104 0.30 -19.62 -3.06
C VAL A 104 0.74 -19.77 -1.61
N TRP A 105 2.03 -19.66 -1.34
CA TRP A 105 2.54 -19.64 0.02
C TRP A 105 2.09 -18.36 0.72
N CYS A 106 1.16 -18.47 1.68
CA CYS A 106 0.63 -17.35 2.45
C CYS A 106 0.21 -17.85 3.84
N PRO A 107 1.17 -17.98 4.78
CA PRO A 107 0.88 -18.33 6.18
C PRO A 107 -0.15 -17.37 6.81
N ASP A 108 -0.93 -17.87 7.77
CA ASP A 108 -1.96 -17.07 8.45
C ASP A 108 -1.36 -15.84 9.12
N GLU A 109 -0.18 -15.98 9.73
CA GLU A 109 0.48 -14.92 10.48
C GLU A 109 0.94 -13.76 9.56
N ILE A 110 1.45 -14.09 8.37
CA ILE A 110 1.84 -13.09 7.36
C ILE A 110 0.59 -12.41 6.79
N TRP A 111 -0.48 -13.18 6.56
CA TRP A 111 -1.74 -12.63 6.09
C TRP A 111 -2.38 -11.70 7.12
N ASP A 112 -2.43 -12.10 8.38
CA ASP A 112 -2.98 -11.32 9.49
C ASP A 112 -2.18 -10.03 9.71
N LEU A 113 -0.85 -10.09 9.55
CA LEU A 113 -0.01 -8.89 9.52
C LEU A 113 -0.41 -7.94 8.39
N ALA A 114 -0.54 -8.44 7.15
CA ALA A 114 -1.01 -7.63 6.03
C ALA A 114 -2.41 -7.03 6.29
N VAL A 115 -3.31 -7.81 6.90
CA VAL A 115 -4.65 -7.37 7.28
C VAL A 115 -4.62 -6.23 8.29
N SER A 116 -3.76 -6.33 9.30
CA SER A 116 -3.59 -5.26 10.29
C SER A 116 -3.06 -3.97 9.68
N CYS A 117 -2.18 -4.07 8.66
CA CYS A 117 -1.54 -2.93 8.01
C CYS A 117 -2.54 -2.05 7.24
N TRP A 118 -3.61 -2.61 6.68
CA TRP A 118 -4.63 -1.85 5.92
C TRP A 118 -5.98 -1.71 6.64
N ALA A 119 -5.96 -1.73 7.99
CA ALA A 119 -7.14 -1.43 8.80
C ALA A 119 -7.81 -0.11 8.34
N GLN A 120 -9.15 -0.07 8.36
CA GLN A 120 -9.91 1.11 7.95
C GLN A 120 -9.58 2.31 8.82
N ASP A 121 -9.60 2.11 10.15
CA ASP A 121 -9.15 3.12 11.10
C ASP A 121 -7.61 3.16 11.11
N THR A 122 -7.05 4.34 10.82
CA THR A 122 -5.61 4.58 10.77
C THR A 122 -4.90 4.32 12.09
N GLN A 123 -5.59 4.45 13.23
CA GLN A 123 -5.02 4.23 14.56
C GLN A 123 -4.88 2.76 14.92
N ASN A 124 -5.63 1.88 14.23
CA ASN A 124 -5.56 0.44 14.43
C ASN A 124 -4.45 -0.22 13.59
N ARG A 125 -3.76 0.55 12.75
CA ARG A 125 -2.62 0.06 11.97
C ARG A 125 -1.39 -0.01 12.90
N PRO A 126 -0.58 -1.09 12.83
CA PRO A 126 0.64 -1.18 13.63
C PRO A 126 1.65 -0.10 13.24
N SER A 127 2.55 0.26 14.15
CA SER A 127 3.71 1.08 13.80
C SER A 127 4.74 0.25 13.01
N ALA A 128 5.66 0.92 12.30
CA ALA A 128 6.78 0.23 11.65
C ALA A 128 7.62 -0.61 12.64
N ASP A 129 7.80 -0.10 13.86
CA ASP A 129 8.47 -0.80 14.95
C ASP A 129 7.67 -2.04 15.40
N GLY A 130 6.34 -1.91 15.53
CA GLY A 130 5.46 -3.03 15.82
C GLY A 130 5.49 -4.11 14.74
N ILE A 131 5.52 -3.72 13.47
CA ILE A 131 5.68 -4.64 12.33
C ILE A 131 7.01 -5.38 12.42
N TYR A 132 8.11 -4.67 12.70
CA TYR A 132 9.43 -5.28 12.87
C TYR A 132 9.42 -6.33 14.00
N HIS A 133 8.81 -6.01 15.14
CA HIS A 133 8.66 -6.95 16.25
C HIS A 133 7.80 -8.17 15.89
N ILE A 134 6.70 -7.99 15.14
CA ILE A 134 5.90 -9.13 14.69
C ILE A 134 6.75 -10.05 13.80
N LEU A 135 7.38 -9.48 12.76
CA LEU A 135 8.15 -10.24 11.78
C LEU A 135 9.37 -10.98 12.35
N THR A 136 9.99 -10.45 13.40
CA THR A 136 11.15 -11.07 14.06
C THR A 136 10.78 -12.18 15.05
N ASN A 137 9.49 -12.32 15.37
CA ASN A 137 8.96 -13.33 16.30
C ASN A 137 8.08 -14.40 15.60
N LEU A 138 8.02 -14.39 14.26
CA LEU A 138 7.43 -15.47 13.46
C LEU A 138 8.42 -16.64 13.34
#